data_AF-A0A2V7XX26-F1
#
_entry.id   AF-A0A2V7XX26-F1
#
_cell.length_a   1.000
_cell.length_b   1.000
_cell.length_c   1.000
_cell.angle_alpha   90.00
_cell.angle_beta   90.00
_cell.angle_gamma   90.00
#
_symmetry.space_group_name_H-M   'P 1'
#
loop_
_entity.id
_entity.type
_entity.pdbx_description
1 polymer ?
#
loop_
_entity_poly.entity_id
_entity_poly.type
_entity_poly.pdbx_seq_one_letter_code
_entity_poly.pdbx_strand_id
1 'polypeptide(L)'
;MRAPLALLFVASALSAAVLPGFRVQTVGTTAGFASAIAIDSHGTIYYTTTNGNLFRFLNGQSTLVSHVNTLAIGDSGLLGVALRDDNTAIVHYTTPGQVSDVLSAIDLVSGTETVIQSFVCDKDLPVRGSPPEHHGGNPTVAADGSIFVGIGDYGGRAIAALPEWNGGKIFRIRPDGSVEQFARGFRNPFDMAWDPNKQRLIASDNGDLADDEINIVHAGDFCGWPFTMGNGPPIEGAVPPIYTFPIIVAPTGIVAVNGCNPYFKSGYLLGGFVTKSVYYIPDIDAKPFPDPIAVVSGEGLVIDVAQTAAGDVFFVTSNAIKRLIPPQPGDCNGDGLIDSADLAALTQELADGGPHPTSTAQDGAFRASWGCDVDQNGVIDSRDLAALLLMFRSRAVRRP
;
A
#
# COMPACT_ATOMS: atom_id res chain seq x y z
N MET A 1 17.28 56.27 -1.51
CA MET A 1 17.76 54.87 -1.56
C MET A 1 17.09 54.10 -0.43
N ARG A 2 16.12 53.23 -0.73
CA ARG A 2 15.45 52.38 0.25
C ARG A 2 15.97 50.96 0.06
N ALA A 3 16.54 50.38 1.10
CA ALA A 3 17.05 49.01 1.10
C ALA A 3 15.88 48.01 0.99
N PRO A 4 16.03 46.89 0.26
CA PRO A 4 15.01 45.86 0.24
C PRO A 4 15.09 45.04 1.53
N LEU A 5 13.93 44.90 2.17
CA LEU A 5 13.71 44.04 3.32
C LEU A 5 13.76 42.58 2.82
N ALA A 6 14.82 41.85 3.15
CA ALA A 6 14.88 40.41 2.90
C ALA A 6 13.97 39.70 3.90
N LEU A 7 12.83 39.20 3.42
CA LEU A 7 12.02 38.24 4.16
C LEU A 7 12.79 36.91 4.20
N LEU A 8 13.38 36.58 5.35
CA LEU A 8 13.77 35.21 5.66
C LEU A 8 12.47 34.38 5.78
N PHE A 9 12.20 33.55 4.80
CA PHE A 9 11.31 32.40 4.99
C PHE A 9 12.04 31.41 5.90
N VAL A 10 11.69 31.41 7.18
CA VAL A 10 11.99 30.28 8.05
C VAL A 10 11.12 29.13 7.55
N ALA A 11 11.73 28.21 6.81
CA ALA A 11 11.09 26.94 6.48
C ALA A 11 10.91 26.16 7.79
N SER A 12 9.72 26.21 8.35
CA SER A 12 9.30 25.22 9.33
C SER A 12 9.20 23.89 8.59
N ALA A 13 10.19 23.02 8.79
CA ALA A 13 10.02 21.61 8.45
C ALA A 13 8.82 21.11 9.25
N LEU A 14 7.67 20.92 8.60
CA LEU A 14 6.61 20.13 9.18
C LEU A 14 7.21 18.75 9.42
N SER A 15 7.38 18.39 10.68
CA SER A 15 7.59 16.99 11.03
C SER A 15 6.43 16.22 10.44
N ALA A 16 6.72 15.19 9.65
CA ALA A 16 5.74 14.19 9.27
C ALA A 16 4.98 13.75 10.53
N ALA A 17 3.65 13.83 10.49
CA ALA A 17 2.81 13.41 11.61
C ALA A 17 2.59 11.90 11.47
N VAL A 18 3.49 11.13 12.05
CA VAL A 18 3.25 9.72 12.29
C VAL A 18 2.32 9.63 13.51
N LEU A 19 1.34 8.72 13.55
CA LEU A 19 0.53 8.53 14.77
C LEU A 19 1.45 8.32 15.97
N PRO A 20 1.11 8.83 17.17
CA PRO A 20 1.99 8.72 18.34
C PRO A 20 2.46 7.28 18.56
N GLY A 21 3.78 7.12 18.62
CA GLY A 21 4.46 5.84 18.85
C GLY A 21 5.09 5.21 17.60
N PHE A 22 4.48 5.37 16.41
CA PHE A 22 5.14 4.90 15.18
C PHE A 22 6.24 5.88 14.76
N ARG A 23 7.32 5.35 14.18
CA ARG A 23 8.41 6.16 13.63
C ARG A 23 8.77 5.67 12.25
N VAL A 24 9.32 6.54 11.41
CA VAL A 24 9.77 6.17 10.07
C VAL A 24 11.28 6.29 9.98
N GLN A 25 11.92 5.19 9.57
CA GLN A 25 13.34 5.15 9.30
C GLN A 25 13.58 5.15 7.79
N THR A 26 14.42 6.06 7.29
CA THR A 26 14.90 5.97 5.90
C THR A 26 16.00 4.92 5.81
N VAL A 27 15.81 3.92 4.95
CA VAL A 27 16.74 2.80 4.75
C VAL A 27 17.75 3.15 3.66
N GLY A 28 17.32 3.88 2.63
CA GLY A 28 18.18 4.42 1.59
C GLY A 28 17.36 5.05 0.45
N THR A 29 18.07 5.60 -0.53
CA THR A 29 17.46 6.24 -1.71
C THR A 29 17.31 5.25 -2.86
N THR A 30 16.27 5.42 -3.68
CA THR A 30 16.11 4.65 -4.92
C THR A 30 16.90 5.28 -6.07
N ALA A 31 17.29 4.46 -7.04
CA ALA A 31 18.03 4.88 -8.24
C ALA A 31 17.09 5.37 -9.37
N GLY A 32 16.13 6.23 -9.04
CA GLY A 32 15.10 6.73 -9.95
C GLY A 32 13.75 6.90 -9.26
N PHE A 33 12.73 7.30 -10.02
CA PHE A 33 11.36 7.38 -9.51
C PHE A 33 10.83 5.97 -9.28
N ALA A 34 10.70 5.56 -8.03
CA ALA A 34 10.21 4.23 -7.67
C ALA A 34 8.74 4.06 -8.03
N SER A 35 8.37 2.89 -8.52
CA SER A 35 7.00 2.58 -8.95
C SER A 35 6.36 1.43 -8.17
N ALA A 36 7.14 0.54 -7.56
CA ALA A 36 6.65 -0.51 -6.66
C ALA A 36 7.77 -1.09 -5.79
N ILE A 37 7.40 -1.84 -4.74
CA ILE A 37 8.33 -2.55 -3.83
C ILE A 37 7.83 -3.96 -3.52
N ALA A 38 8.73 -4.94 -3.56
CA ALA A 38 8.46 -6.31 -3.12
C ALA A 38 9.62 -6.83 -2.27
N ILE A 39 9.35 -7.80 -1.38
CA ILE A 39 10.35 -8.36 -0.47
C ILE A 39 10.25 -9.88 -0.49
N ASP A 40 11.40 -10.54 -0.64
CA ASP A 40 11.49 -12.01 -0.68
C ASP A 40 11.45 -12.65 0.73
N SER A 41 11.48 -13.98 0.79
CA SER A 41 11.44 -14.72 2.05
C SER A 41 12.68 -14.50 2.95
N HIS A 42 13.77 -14.00 2.37
CA HIS A 42 15.04 -13.70 3.03
C HIS A 42 15.15 -12.23 3.49
N GLY A 43 14.17 -11.39 3.18
CA GLY A 43 14.19 -9.96 3.49
C GLY A 43 14.96 -9.12 2.47
N THR A 44 15.29 -9.66 1.31
CA THR A 44 15.85 -8.90 0.19
C THR A 44 14.77 -8.02 -0.41
N ILE A 45 15.05 -6.72 -0.51
CA ILE A 45 14.12 -5.77 -1.11
C ILE A 45 14.37 -5.70 -2.62
N TYR A 46 13.29 -5.77 -3.39
CA TYR A 46 13.25 -5.47 -4.81
C TYR A 46 12.36 -4.26 -5.04
N TYR A 47 12.74 -3.38 -5.96
CA TYR A 47 11.90 -2.26 -6.34
C TYR A 47 12.05 -1.94 -7.82
N THR A 48 10.99 -1.44 -8.41
CA THR A 48 10.97 -0.99 -9.81
C THR A 48 11.08 0.53 -9.89
N THR A 49 11.57 1.03 -11.03
CA THR A 49 11.47 2.45 -11.37
C THR A 49 10.78 2.62 -12.71
N THR A 50 10.01 3.71 -12.85
CA THR A 50 9.15 3.96 -14.03
C THR A 50 9.91 3.90 -15.36
N ASN A 51 11.21 4.21 -15.37
CA ASN A 51 12.07 4.15 -16.55
C ASN A 51 12.50 2.73 -16.97
N GLY A 52 11.92 1.66 -16.41
CA GLY A 52 12.11 0.29 -16.90
C GLY A 52 13.05 -0.57 -16.09
N ASN A 53 13.56 -0.12 -14.94
CA ASN A 53 14.57 -0.87 -14.20
C ASN A 53 13.96 -1.62 -13.00
N LEU A 54 14.36 -2.88 -12.83
CA LEU A 54 14.17 -3.65 -11.62
C LEU A 54 15.50 -3.67 -10.85
N PHE A 55 15.48 -3.24 -9.59
CA PHE A 55 16.64 -3.23 -8.71
C PHE A 55 16.48 -4.20 -7.55
N ARG A 56 17.59 -4.81 -7.15
CA ARG A 56 17.78 -5.43 -5.83
C ARG A 56 18.42 -4.41 -4.90
N PHE A 57 17.86 -4.23 -3.72
CA PHE A 57 18.33 -3.29 -2.71
C PHE A 57 18.81 -4.03 -1.46
N LEU A 58 20.08 -3.80 -1.10
CA LEU A 58 20.71 -4.41 0.06
C LEU A 58 21.67 -3.40 0.71
N ASN A 59 21.59 -3.24 2.03
CA ASN A 59 22.50 -2.39 2.81
C ASN A 59 22.65 -0.96 2.28
N GLY A 60 21.56 -0.34 1.83
CA GLY A 60 21.59 1.03 1.30
C GLY A 60 22.03 1.14 -0.17
N GLN A 61 22.31 0.02 -0.85
CA GLN A 61 22.80 0.00 -2.23
C GLN A 61 21.81 -0.69 -3.17
N SER A 62 21.57 -0.04 -4.31
CA SER A 62 20.78 -0.59 -5.41
C SER A 62 21.67 -1.25 -6.45
N THR A 63 21.36 -2.49 -6.81
CA THR A 63 22.00 -3.24 -7.91
C THR A 63 20.95 -3.51 -8.97
N LEU A 64 21.22 -3.13 -10.22
CA LEU A 64 20.31 -3.41 -11.34
C LEU A 64 20.22 -4.93 -11.56
N VAL A 65 19.00 -5.45 -11.61
CA VAL A 65 18.71 -6.87 -11.89
C VAL A 65 18.32 -7.04 -13.35
N SER A 66 17.39 -6.22 -13.83
CA SER A 66 16.89 -6.30 -15.20
C SER A 66 16.37 -4.94 -15.68
N HIS A 67 16.22 -4.83 -16.99
CA HIS A 67 15.64 -3.66 -17.66
C HIS A 67 14.63 -4.13 -18.70
N VAL A 68 13.40 -3.63 -18.63
CA VAL A 68 12.36 -3.82 -19.64
C VAL A 68 12.27 -2.60 -20.54
N ASN A 69 12.04 -2.82 -21.83
CA ASN A 69 11.91 -1.72 -22.78
C ASN A 69 10.56 -1.02 -22.60
N THR A 70 10.59 0.18 -22.03
CA THR A 70 9.41 1.00 -21.72
C THR A 70 9.72 2.49 -21.89
N LEU A 71 8.71 3.35 -21.75
CA LEU A 71 8.85 4.80 -21.81
C LEU A 71 8.05 5.45 -20.67
N ALA A 72 8.77 6.07 -19.74
CA ALA A 72 8.17 6.76 -18.60
C ALA A 72 7.61 8.14 -19.00
N ILE A 73 6.29 8.24 -19.15
CA ILE A 73 5.53 9.46 -19.43
C ILE A 73 4.19 9.34 -18.70
N GLY A 74 3.72 10.39 -18.02
CA GLY A 74 2.49 10.32 -17.24
C GLY A 74 2.57 9.20 -16.20
N ASP A 75 1.57 8.31 -16.19
CA ASP A 75 1.51 7.14 -15.32
C ASP A 75 2.10 5.87 -15.99
N SER A 76 2.62 5.99 -17.22
CA SER A 76 3.22 4.89 -17.97
C SER A 76 4.67 4.63 -17.58
N GLY A 77 5.15 3.44 -17.90
CA GLY A 77 6.51 2.99 -17.58
C GLY A 77 6.52 1.53 -17.12
N LEU A 78 7.55 1.16 -16.37
CA LEU A 78 7.53 -0.02 -15.52
C LEU A 78 6.81 0.32 -14.22
N LEU A 79 5.67 -0.31 -13.99
CA LEU A 79 4.72 0.04 -12.94
C LEU A 79 4.96 -0.88 -11.75
N GLY A 80 4.40 -2.08 -11.81
CA GLY A 80 4.31 -2.96 -10.67
C GLY A 80 5.37 -4.05 -10.59
N VAL A 81 5.56 -4.58 -9.38
CA VAL A 81 6.30 -5.83 -9.14
C VAL A 81 5.67 -6.66 -8.03
N ALA A 82 5.53 -7.96 -8.27
CA ALA A 82 5.25 -8.96 -7.24
C ALA A 82 6.25 -10.12 -7.36
N LEU A 83 6.48 -10.84 -6.26
CA LEU A 83 7.32 -12.03 -6.29
C LEU A 83 6.44 -13.27 -6.40
N ARG A 84 6.76 -14.15 -7.35
CA ARG A 84 6.18 -15.49 -7.41
C ARG A 84 6.90 -16.44 -6.44
N ASP A 85 8.21 -16.26 -6.33
CA ASP A 85 9.11 -16.96 -5.43
C ASP A 85 10.39 -16.11 -5.25
N ASP A 86 11.36 -16.61 -4.48
CA ASP A 86 12.61 -15.88 -4.18
C ASP A 86 13.53 -15.69 -5.41
N ASN A 87 13.22 -16.32 -6.55
CA ASN A 87 14.01 -16.24 -7.78
C ASN A 87 13.25 -15.60 -8.96
N THR A 88 11.95 -15.34 -8.82
CA THR A 88 11.10 -14.91 -9.92
C THR A 88 10.23 -13.71 -9.54
N ALA A 89 10.48 -12.57 -10.17
CA ALA A 89 9.60 -11.41 -10.11
C ALA A 89 8.60 -11.42 -11.27
N ILE A 90 7.38 -10.98 -11.02
CA ILE A 90 6.36 -10.70 -12.01
C ILE A 90 6.23 -9.19 -12.09
N VAL A 91 6.46 -8.62 -13.27
CA VAL A 91 6.44 -7.18 -13.49
C VAL A 91 5.34 -6.79 -14.46
N HIS A 92 4.76 -5.61 -14.24
CA HIS A 92 3.77 -5.00 -15.13
C HIS A 92 4.32 -3.69 -15.68
N TYR A 93 4.32 -3.53 -17.01
CA TYR A 93 4.84 -2.32 -17.67
C TYR A 93 4.11 -2.00 -18.98
N THR A 94 4.16 -0.73 -19.37
CA THR A 94 3.68 -0.27 -20.68
C THR A 94 4.76 -0.41 -21.73
N THR A 95 4.42 -0.78 -22.96
CA THR A 95 5.32 -0.69 -24.12
C THR A 95 5.60 0.76 -24.52
N PRO A 96 6.71 1.07 -25.21
CA PRO A 96 6.93 2.41 -25.75
C PRO A 96 5.79 2.83 -26.69
N GLY A 97 5.27 4.04 -26.48
CA GLY A 97 4.11 4.54 -27.21
C GLY A 97 2.77 4.00 -26.71
N GLN A 98 2.73 3.31 -25.55
CA GLN A 98 1.50 2.91 -24.86
C GLN A 98 0.57 2.05 -25.72
N VAL A 99 1.12 1.16 -26.55
CA VAL A 99 0.32 0.27 -27.42
C VAL A 99 -0.19 -0.98 -26.68
N SER A 100 0.48 -1.36 -25.60
CA SER A 100 0.11 -2.50 -24.76
C SER A 100 0.65 -2.38 -23.35
N ASP A 101 -0.11 -2.91 -22.40
CA ASP A 101 0.35 -3.30 -21.07
C ASP A 101 0.86 -4.73 -21.10
N VAL A 102 1.99 -5.00 -20.44
CA VAL A 102 2.69 -6.28 -20.52
C VAL A 102 2.99 -6.79 -19.12
N LEU A 103 2.67 -8.06 -18.91
CA LEU A 103 3.17 -8.85 -17.80
C LEU A 103 4.35 -9.70 -18.24
N SER A 104 5.45 -9.62 -17.50
CA SER A 104 6.64 -10.45 -17.71
C SER A 104 7.09 -11.10 -16.41
N ALA A 105 7.68 -12.29 -16.51
CA ALA A 105 8.50 -12.88 -15.46
C ALA A 105 9.97 -12.44 -15.65
N ILE A 106 10.61 -12.02 -14.57
CA ILE A 106 12.04 -11.73 -14.51
C ILE A 106 12.71 -12.75 -13.59
N ASP A 107 13.68 -13.48 -14.12
CA ASP A 107 14.60 -14.30 -13.32
C ASP A 107 15.55 -13.37 -12.55
N LEU A 108 15.47 -13.39 -11.21
CA LEU A 108 16.17 -12.45 -10.32
C LEU A 108 17.68 -12.72 -10.22
N VAL A 109 18.16 -13.83 -10.78
CA VAL A 109 19.58 -14.20 -10.79
C VAL A 109 20.24 -13.80 -12.11
N SER A 110 19.64 -14.18 -13.24
CA SER A 110 20.15 -13.93 -14.59
C SER A 110 19.71 -12.59 -15.17
N GLY A 111 18.63 -12.00 -14.64
CA GLY A 111 17.98 -10.81 -15.19
C GLY A 111 17.13 -11.08 -16.43
N THR A 112 16.96 -12.35 -16.83
CA THR A 112 16.25 -12.73 -18.06
C THR A 112 14.76 -12.41 -17.96
N GLU A 113 14.24 -11.72 -18.95
CA GLU A 113 12.81 -11.44 -19.11
C GLU A 113 12.13 -12.55 -19.94
N THR A 114 10.95 -12.98 -19.49
CA THR A 114 10.02 -13.81 -20.25
C THR A 114 8.63 -13.18 -20.23
N VAL A 115 8.14 -12.74 -21.38
CA VAL A 115 6.78 -12.19 -21.51
C VAL A 115 5.73 -13.27 -21.22
N ILE A 116 4.80 -12.97 -20.32
CA ILE A 116 3.69 -13.85 -19.93
C ILE A 116 2.46 -13.50 -20.77
N GLN A 117 2.08 -12.23 -20.79
CA GLN A 117 0.87 -11.76 -21.46
C GLN A 117 1.03 -10.31 -21.89
N SER A 118 0.49 -9.97 -23.07
CA SER A 118 0.37 -8.61 -23.55
C SER A 118 -1.09 -8.25 -23.77
N PHE A 119 -1.51 -7.10 -23.26
CA PHE A 119 -2.84 -6.55 -23.36
C PHE A 119 -2.78 -5.32 -24.25
N VAL A 120 -3.22 -5.47 -25.50
CA VAL A 120 -3.33 -4.34 -26.43
C VAL A 120 -4.29 -3.30 -25.86
N CYS A 121 -3.83 -2.04 -25.77
CA CYS A 121 -4.63 -0.96 -25.21
C CYS A 121 -5.83 -0.63 -26.10
N ASP A 122 -5.58 -0.57 -27.42
CA ASP A 122 -6.58 -0.27 -28.44
C ASP A 122 -6.84 -1.47 -29.35
N LYS A 123 -7.97 -2.16 -29.16
CA LYS A 123 -8.27 -3.37 -29.94
C LYS A 123 -8.73 -3.09 -31.36
N ASP A 124 -9.26 -1.90 -31.63
CA ASP A 124 -9.70 -1.51 -32.97
C ASP A 124 -8.52 -1.05 -33.82
N LEU A 125 -7.53 -0.40 -33.20
CA LEU A 125 -6.30 0.04 -33.83
C LEU A 125 -5.07 -0.38 -33.01
N PRO A 126 -4.63 -1.65 -33.08
CA PRO A 126 -3.57 -2.21 -32.22
C PRO A 126 -2.19 -1.55 -32.31
N VAL A 127 -1.97 -0.72 -33.32
CA VAL A 127 -0.73 0.06 -33.51
C VAL A 127 -0.84 1.49 -32.98
N ARG A 128 -2.02 1.91 -32.55
CA ARG A 128 -2.30 3.21 -31.93
C ARG A 128 -2.06 3.08 -30.44
N GLY A 129 -1.27 3.99 -29.89
CA GLY A 129 -1.09 4.12 -28.45
C GLY A 129 -2.35 4.61 -27.75
N SER A 130 -2.41 4.40 -26.43
CA SER A 130 -3.36 5.06 -25.55
C SER A 130 -2.75 6.31 -24.90
N PRO A 131 -3.57 7.17 -24.25
CA PRO A 131 -3.05 8.15 -23.30
C PRO A 131 -2.15 7.48 -22.24
N PRO A 132 -1.15 8.21 -21.70
CA PRO A 132 -0.21 7.65 -20.73
C PRO A 132 -0.79 7.47 -19.31
N GLU A 133 -2.01 7.90 -19.07
CA GLU A 133 -2.73 7.76 -17.81
C GLU A 133 -3.57 6.47 -17.77
N HIS A 134 -3.83 5.99 -16.55
CA HIS A 134 -4.73 4.88 -16.25
C HIS A 134 -4.32 3.53 -16.86
N HIS A 135 -3.08 3.11 -16.59
CA HIS A 135 -2.56 1.80 -16.98
C HIS A 135 -2.70 0.74 -15.89
N GLY A 136 -3.20 1.07 -14.69
CA GLY A 136 -3.13 0.21 -13.50
C GLY A 136 -1.79 0.34 -12.79
N GLY A 137 -1.35 -0.73 -12.11
CA GLY A 137 -0.12 -0.69 -11.31
C GLY A 137 0.43 -2.07 -10.97
N ASN A 138 0.29 -2.47 -9.72
CA ASN A 138 0.87 -3.69 -9.16
C ASN A 138 0.12 -4.96 -9.58
N PRO A 139 0.84 -6.01 -10.04
CA PRO A 139 0.28 -7.35 -10.04
C PRO A 139 0.29 -7.93 -8.62
N THR A 140 -0.49 -8.97 -8.38
CA THR A 140 -0.35 -9.81 -7.17
C THR A 140 -0.29 -11.28 -7.55
N VAL A 141 0.40 -12.09 -6.75
CA VAL A 141 0.56 -13.52 -6.99
C VAL A 141 -0.11 -14.31 -5.86
N ALA A 142 -1.06 -15.17 -6.23
CA ALA A 142 -1.68 -16.09 -5.29
C ALA A 142 -0.78 -17.31 -5.04
N ALA A 143 -0.99 -17.99 -3.92
CA ALA A 143 -0.21 -19.18 -3.52
C ALA A 143 -0.30 -20.35 -4.52
N ASP A 144 -1.36 -20.40 -5.35
CA ASP A 144 -1.50 -21.39 -6.42
C ASP A 144 -0.66 -21.04 -7.68
N GLY A 145 0.02 -19.90 -7.69
CA GLY A 145 0.80 -19.39 -8.82
C GLY A 145 -0.01 -18.53 -9.79
N SER A 146 -1.31 -18.30 -9.54
CA SER A 146 -2.10 -17.37 -10.33
C SER A 146 -1.59 -15.95 -10.16
N ILE A 147 -1.49 -15.21 -11.26
CA ILE A 147 -1.18 -13.78 -11.26
C ILE A 147 -2.48 -13.02 -11.49
N PHE A 148 -2.70 -11.97 -10.71
CA PHE A 148 -3.74 -11.00 -10.98
C PHE A 148 -3.11 -9.65 -11.35
N VAL A 149 -3.72 -8.94 -12.29
CA VAL A 149 -3.27 -7.61 -12.72
C VAL A 149 -4.47 -6.72 -13.03
N GLY A 150 -4.40 -5.48 -12.58
CA GLY A 150 -5.37 -4.44 -12.91
C GLY A 150 -4.90 -3.65 -14.12
N ILE A 151 -5.83 -3.34 -15.03
CA ILE A 151 -5.60 -2.49 -16.19
C ILE A 151 -6.66 -1.38 -16.16
N GLY A 152 -6.22 -0.13 -16.14
CA GLY A 152 -7.12 1.03 -16.15
C GLY A 152 -7.79 1.26 -17.50
N ASP A 153 -8.67 2.23 -17.58
CA ASP A 153 -9.50 2.50 -18.76
C ASP A 153 -8.82 3.37 -19.82
N TYR A 154 -7.56 3.76 -19.60
CA TYR A 154 -6.80 4.66 -20.46
C TYR A 154 -7.45 6.03 -20.72
N GLY A 155 -8.37 6.46 -19.84
CA GLY A 155 -9.24 7.63 -20.03
C GLY A 155 -10.47 7.36 -20.92
N GLY A 156 -10.58 6.16 -21.50
CA GLY A 156 -11.66 5.71 -22.37
C GLY A 156 -12.84 5.13 -21.59
N ARG A 157 -13.47 5.90 -20.70
CA ARG A 157 -14.53 5.48 -19.74
C ARG A 157 -15.45 4.34 -20.19
N ALA A 158 -16.00 4.41 -21.40
CA ALA A 158 -16.94 3.40 -21.92
C ALA A 158 -16.33 1.97 -21.99
N ILE A 159 -15.03 1.85 -22.27
CA ILE A 159 -14.37 0.55 -22.45
C ILE A 159 -14.31 -0.27 -21.16
N ALA A 160 -14.35 0.40 -19.99
CA ALA A 160 -14.36 -0.28 -18.71
C ALA A 160 -15.56 -1.22 -18.55
N ALA A 161 -16.73 -0.82 -19.08
CA ALA A 161 -17.93 -1.63 -19.07
C ALA A 161 -17.95 -2.68 -20.19
N LEU A 162 -17.22 -2.50 -21.29
CA LEU A 162 -17.26 -3.39 -22.45
C LEU A 162 -16.38 -4.65 -22.22
N PRO A 163 -16.95 -5.88 -22.21
CA PRO A 163 -16.20 -7.12 -21.93
C PRO A 163 -15.13 -7.47 -22.96
N GLU A 164 -15.27 -6.99 -24.19
CA GLU A 164 -14.34 -7.27 -25.27
C GLU A 164 -13.07 -6.43 -25.20
N TRP A 165 -13.02 -5.39 -24.37
CA TRP A 165 -11.86 -4.49 -24.18
C TRP A 165 -10.96 -4.91 -23.02
N ASN A 166 -9.67 -4.53 -23.07
CA ASN A 166 -8.73 -4.80 -21.99
C ASN A 166 -8.76 -3.76 -20.88
N GLY A 167 -9.13 -2.52 -21.19
CA GLY A 167 -9.15 -1.43 -20.21
C GLY A 167 -10.31 -1.53 -19.20
N GLY A 168 -10.05 -1.07 -17.98
CA GLY A 168 -10.98 -1.04 -16.85
C GLY A 168 -11.34 -2.44 -16.34
N LYS A 169 -10.34 -3.32 -16.25
CA LYS A 169 -10.49 -4.75 -15.93
C LYS A 169 -9.47 -5.18 -14.87
N ILE A 170 -9.78 -6.29 -14.21
CA ILE A 170 -8.79 -7.12 -13.53
C ILE A 170 -8.72 -8.46 -14.27
N PHE A 171 -7.52 -8.93 -14.59
CA PHE A 171 -7.27 -10.22 -15.22
C PHE A 171 -6.66 -11.20 -14.24
N ARG A 172 -6.96 -12.49 -14.39
CA ARG A 172 -6.28 -13.62 -13.75
C ARG A 172 -5.56 -14.45 -14.81
N ILE A 173 -4.26 -14.64 -14.64
CA ILE A 173 -3.45 -15.56 -15.43
C ILE A 173 -3.17 -16.77 -14.55
N ARG A 174 -3.63 -17.95 -14.97
CA ARG A 174 -3.41 -19.20 -14.24
C ARG A 174 -2.00 -19.76 -14.51
N PRO A 175 -1.50 -20.68 -13.66
CA PRO A 175 -0.20 -21.33 -13.87
C PRO A 175 -0.05 -22.05 -15.21
N ASP A 176 -1.16 -22.50 -15.80
CA ASP A 176 -1.18 -23.14 -17.13
C ASP A 176 -1.12 -22.12 -18.30
N GLY A 177 -1.07 -20.83 -18.01
CA GLY A 177 -1.03 -19.74 -18.97
C GLY A 177 -2.41 -19.28 -19.46
N SER A 178 -3.51 -19.90 -19.00
CA SER A 178 -4.85 -19.43 -19.37
C SER A 178 -5.17 -18.07 -18.73
N VAL A 179 -5.74 -17.18 -19.53
CA VAL A 179 -6.09 -15.81 -19.13
C VAL A 179 -7.60 -15.69 -19.00
N GLU A 180 -8.05 -15.15 -17.88
CA GLU A 180 -9.45 -14.89 -17.57
C GLU A 180 -9.63 -13.41 -17.23
N GLN A 181 -10.66 -12.77 -17.78
CA GLN A 181 -11.13 -11.50 -17.27
C GLN A 181 -11.83 -11.76 -15.94
N PHE A 182 -11.14 -11.51 -14.83
CA PHE A 182 -11.62 -11.81 -13.49
C PHE A 182 -12.77 -10.89 -13.09
N ALA A 183 -12.64 -9.58 -13.34
CA ALA A 183 -13.68 -8.60 -13.06
C ALA A 183 -13.56 -7.40 -14.01
N ARG A 184 -14.61 -6.57 -14.08
CA ARG A 184 -14.67 -5.40 -14.97
C ARG A 184 -15.35 -4.20 -14.32
N GLY A 185 -15.27 -3.05 -14.98
CA GLY A 185 -15.93 -1.83 -14.53
C GLY A 185 -15.12 -1.07 -13.48
N PHE A 186 -13.81 -0.96 -13.71
CA PHE A 186 -12.89 -0.15 -12.92
C PHE A 186 -12.39 1.04 -13.73
N ARG A 187 -12.00 2.13 -13.05
CA ARG A 187 -11.38 3.29 -13.71
C ARG A 187 -9.87 3.10 -13.86
N ASN A 188 -9.18 2.89 -12.75
CA ASN A 188 -7.75 2.64 -12.67
C ASN A 188 -7.43 1.77 -11.44
N PRO A 189 -7.69 0.45 -11.50
CA PRO A 189 -7.41 -0.45 -10.40
C PRO A 189 -5.89 -0.60 -10.25
N PHE A 190 -5.32 0.11 -9.27
CA PHE A 190 -3.86 0.31 -9.21
C PHE A 190 -3.14 -0.83 -8.49
N ASP A 191 -3.70 -1.33 -7.39
CA ASP A 191 -3.13 -2.45 -6.65
C ASP A 191 -4.22 -3.32 -6.02
N MET A 192 -3.89 -4.56 -5.71
CA MET A 192 -4.78 -5.56 -5.14
C MET A 192 -4.04 -6.61 -4.32
N ALA A 193 -4.73 -7.12 -3.31
CA ALA A 193 -4.27 -8.24 -2.49
C ALA A 193 -5.24 -9.42 -2.60
N TRP A 194 -4.70 -10.62 -2.80
CA TRP A 194 -5.48 -11.86 -2.80
C TRP A 194 -5.81 -12.31 -1.38
N ASP A 195 -7.10 -12.53 -1.10
CA ASP A 195 -7.60 -13.17 0.12
C ASP A 195 -7.82 -14.66 -0.18
N PRO A 196 -6.87 -15.56 0.17
CA PRO A 196 -6.99 -16.97 -0.13
C PRO A 196 -8.07 -17.67 0.71
N ASN A 197 -8.46 -17.12 1.86
CA ASN A 197 -9.47 -17.75 2.71
C ASN A 197 -10.87 -17.61 2.11
N LYS A 198 -11.13 -16.47 1.46
CA LYS A 198 -12.43 -16.18 0.84
C LYS A 198 -12.42 -16.18 -0.69
N GLN A 199 -11.27 -16.46 -1.30
CA GLN A 199 -11.08 -16.59 -2.75
C GLN A 199 -11.55 -15.34 -3.50
N ARG A 200 -11.10 -14.17 -3.04
CA ARG A 200 -11.49 -12.85 -3.54
C ARG A 200 -10.30 -11.89 -3.53
N LEU A 201 -10.40 -10.80 -4.26
CA LEU A 201 -9.43 -9.70 -4.21
C LEU A 201 -9.94 -8.58 -3.33
N ILE A 202 -9.02 -7.94 -2.62
CA ILE A 202 -9.20 -6.59 -2.09
C ILE A 202 -8.45 -5.66 -3.03
N ALA A 203 -9.16 -4.84 -3.78
CA ALA A 203 -8.58 -3.99 -4.82
C ALA A 203 -8.83 -2.52 -4.50
N SER A 204 -7.84 -1.67 -4.74
CA SER A 204 -8.02 -0.22 -4.73
C SER A 204 -8.27 0.28 -6.15
N ASP A 205 -9.18 1.23 -6.32
CA ASP A 205 -9.44 1.89 -7.59
C ASP A 205 -9.32 3.42 -7.44
N ASN A 206 -8.63 4.09 -8.36
CA ASN A 206 -8.55 5.54 -8.34
C ASN A 206 -9.79 6.15 -8.98
N GLY A 207 -10.50 6.97 -8.20
CA GLY A 207 -11.64 7.74 -8.66
C GLY A 207 -11.23 8.85 -9.64
N ASP A 208 -12.20 9.62 -10.12
CA ASP A 208 -11.95 10.64 -11.14
C ASP A 208 -11.31 11.91 -10.57
N LEU A 209 -12.09 12.72 -9.87
CA LEU A 209 -11.63 13.92 -9.15
C LEU A 209 -11.73 13.75 -7.62
N ALA A 210 -12.38 12.67 -7.19
CA ALA A 210 -12.66 12.23 -5.83
C ALA A 210 -13.17 10.78 -5.92
N ASP A 211 -13.61 10.23 -4.79
CA ASP A 211 -14.20 8.90 -4.70
C ASP A 211 -13.23 7.77 -5.06
N ASP A 212 -11.99 7.84 -4.55
CA ASP A 212 -11.12 6.67 -4.53
C ASP A 212 -11.79 5.55 -3.72
N GLU A 213 -11.56 4.30 -4.12
CA GLU A 213 -12.34 3.18 -3.60
C GLU A 213 -11.47 2.06 -3.04
N ILE A 214 -12.05 1.33 -2.08
CA ILE A 214 -11.65 -0.03 -1.73
C ILE A 214 -12.79 -0.96 -2.12
N ASN A 215 -12.47 -2.00 -2.89
CA ASN A 215 -13.41 -2.95 -3.44
C ASN A 215 -13.12 -4.36 -2.94
N ILE A 216 -14.18 -5.14 -2.65
CA ILE A 216 -14.10 -6.59 -2.52
C ILE A 216 -14.56 -7.18 -3.85
N VAL A 217 -13.67 -7.89 -4.53
CA VAL A 217 -13.88 -8.31 -5.92
C VAL A 217 -13.84 -9.83 -6.04
N HIS A 218 -14.87 -10.40 -6.63
CA HIS A 218 -14.99 -11.81 -6.99
C HIS A 218 -14.96 -11.98 -8.51
N ALA A 219 -14.77 -13.23 -8.94
CA ALA A 219 -14.81 -13.59 -10.34
C ALA A 219 -16.19 -13.26 -10.95
N GLY A 220 -16.21 -12.54 -12.06
CA GLY A 220 -17.40 -12.12 -12.78
C GLY A 220 -17.98 -10.78 -12.34
N ASP A 221 -17.44 -10.15 -11.29
CA ASP A 221 -17.98 -8.89 -10.78
C ASP A 221 -17.90 -7.76 -11.81
N PHE A 222 -18.93 -6.91 -11.79
CA PHE A 222 -18.95 -5.62 -12.45
C PHE A 222 -18.95 -4.51 -11.39
N CYS A 223 -17.88 -3.72 -11.29
CA CYS A 223 -17.69 -2.70 -10.25
C CYS A 223 -18.27 -1.32 -10.62
N GLY A 224 -19.12 -1.26 -11.65
CA GLY A 224 -19.98 -0.11 -11.91
C GLY A 224 -19.43 0.99 -12.81
N TRP A 225 -18.11 1.22 -12.88
CA TRP A 225 -17.56 2.29 -13.72
C TRP A 225 -17.85 2.03 -15.21
N PRO A 226 -18.27 3.06 -15.99
CA PRO A 226 -18.41 4.46 -15.61
C PRO A 226 -19.83 4.89 -15.22
N PHE A 227 -20.74 3.95 -15.01
CA PHE A 227 -22.16 4.24 -14.75
C PHE A 227 -22.43 4.60 -13.28
N THR A 228 -21.62 4.07 -12.36
CA THR A 228 -21.58 4.48 -10.95
C THR A 228 -20.14 4.40 -10.43
N MET A 229 -19.86 5.17 -9.38
CA MET A 229 -18.60 5.21 -8.63
C MET A 229 -18.90 5.75 -7.22
N GLY A 230 -18.07 5.42 -6.25
CA GLY A 230 -18.15 5.89 -4.89
C GLY A 230 -19.54 5.68 -4.27
N ASN A 231 -20.09 6.78 -3.74
CA ASN A 231 -21.44 6.83 -3.16
C ASN A 231 -22.54 7.19 -4.18
N GLY A 232 -22.26 7.01 -5.48
CA GLY A 232 -23.21 7.25 -6.56
C GLY A 232 -24.44 6.33 -6.51
N PRO A 233 -25.52 6.64 -7.27
CA PRO A 233 -26.71 5.82 -7.31
C PRO A 233 -26.40 4.37 -7.72
N PRO A 234 -26.90 3.36 -6.99
CA PRO A 234 -26.68 1.96 -7.35
C PRO A 234 -27.18 1.63 -8.76
N ILE A 235 -26.39 0.82 -9.47
CA ILE A 235 -26.75 0.28 -10.79
C ILE A 235 -27.01 -1.22 -10.65
N GLU A 236 -28.07 -1.70 -11.29
CA GLU A 236 -28.41 -3.12 -11.27
C GLU A 236 -27.27 -3.98 -11.82
N GLY A 237 -26.90 -5.02 -11.08
CA GLY A 237 -25.79 -5.92 -11.42
C GLY A 237 -24.40 -5.36 -11.16
N ALA A 238 -24.27 -4.13 -10.66
CA ALA A 238 -22.99 -3.59 -10.20
C ALA A 238 -22.75 -3.93 -8.71
N VAL A 239 -21.51 -4.24 -8.37
CA VAL A 239 -21.04 -4.41 -7.00
C VAL A 239 -20.44 -3.08 -6.52
N PRO A 240 -20.98 -2.44 -5.46
CA PRO A 240 -20.45 -1.18 -4.97
C PRO A 240 -19.14 -1.38 -4.19
N PRO A 241 -18.32 -0.33 -4.07
CA PRO A 241 -17.15 -0.37 -3.18
C PRO A 241 -17.57 -0.59 -1.73
N ILE A 242 -16.70 -1.19 -0.94
CA ILE A 242 -16.92 -1.34 0.51
C ILE A 242 -16.57 -0.06 1.28
N TYR A 243 -15.74 0.78 0.68
CA TYR A 243 -15.34 2.07 1.23
C TYR A 243 -15.00 3.04 0.11
N THR A 244 -15.44 4.29 0.28
CA THR A 244 -15.13 5.40 -0.61
C THR A 244 -14.44 6.47 0.21
N PHE A 245 -13.23 6.86 -0.21
CA PHE A 245 -12.49 7.89 0.49
C PHE A 245 -13.18 9.25 0.31
N PRO A 246 -13.40 10.02 1.40
CA PRO A 246 -14.01 11.35 1.33
C PRO A 246 -13.06 12.43 0.78
N ILE A 247 -11.81 12.06 0.52
CA ILE A 247 -10.73 12.90 0.00
C ILE A 247 -10.00 12.16 -1.11
N ILE A 248 -9.25 12.89 -1.92
CA ILE A 248 -8.35 12.29 -2.91
C ILE A 248 -7.16 11.66 -2.17
N VAL A 249 -7.08 10.34 -2.22
CA VAL A 249 -5.99 9.54 -1.65
C VAL A 249 -4.99 9.14 -2.73
N ALA A 250 -5.49 8.82 -3.93
CA ALA A 250 -4.78 8.09 -4.96
C ALA A 250 -4.11 6.83 -4.38
N PRO A 251 -4.88 5.78 -4.01
CA PRO A 251 -4.30 4.53 -3.54
C PRO A 251 -3.44 3.89 -4.63
N THR A 252 -2.21 3.52 -4.30
CA THR A 252 -1.23 2.98 -5.26
C THR A 252 -0.51 1.71 -4.78
N GLY A 253 -0.69 1.34 -3.50
CA GLY A 253 -0.10 0.13 -2.92
C GLY A 253 -1.06 -0.54 -1.95
N ILE A 254 -1.16 -1.87 -1.94
CA ILE A 254 -1.92 -2.61 -0.93
C ILE A 254 -1.29 -3.98 -0.64
N VAL A 255 -1.14 -4.30 0.65
CA VAL A 255 -0.64 -5.61 1.09
C VAL A 255 -1.48 -6.17 2.22
N ALA A 256 -1.78 -7.47 2.15
CA ALA A 256 -2.37 -8.22 3.26
C ALA A 256 -1.33 -8.39 4.36
N VAL A 257 -1.69 -8.11 5.61
CA VAL A 257 -0.76 -8.29 6.73
C VAL A 257 -0.66 -9.77 7.10
N ASN A 258 0.56 -10.23 7.41
CA ASN A 258 0.84 -11.63 7.71
C ASN A 258 0.65 -12.01 9.19
N GLY A 259 0.26 -11.06 10.05
CA GLY A 259 0.04 -11.27 11.48
C GLY A 259 1.29 -11.39 12.34
N CYS A 260 2.50 -11.35 11.75
CA CYS A 260 3.76 -11.40 12.49
C CYS A 260 4.12 -10.05 13.14
N ASN A 261 3.52 -8.94 12.67
CA ASN A 261 3.75 -7.62 13.25
C ASN A 261 3.10 -7.52 14.65
N PRO A 262 3.70 -6.79 15.61
CA PRO A 262 3.10 -6.59 16.94
C PRO A 262 1.73 -5.90 16.92
N TYR A 263 1.49 -4.95 16.02
CA TYR A 263 0.24 -4.16 15.99
C TYR A 263 -0.64 -4.48 14.78
N PHE A 264 -0.05 -4.92 13.66
CA PHE A 264 -0.79 -5.29 12.46
C PHE A 264 -1.05 -6.80 12.41
N LYS A 265 -2.04 -7.24 13.20
CA LYS A 265 -2.37 -8.67 13.36
C LYS A 265 -3.21 -9.25 12.21
N SER A 266 -4.07 -8.43 11.62
CA SER A 266 -4.98 -8.82 10.54
C SER A 266 -5.28 -7.64 9.62
N GLY A 267 -5.86 -7.92 8.46
CA GLY A 267 -6.30 -6.90 7.52
C GLY A 267 -5.22 -6.48 6.53
N TYR A 268 -5.17 -5.18 6.22
CA TYR A 268 -4.39 -4.66 5.08
C TYR A 268 -3.67 -3.36 5.43
N LEU A 269 -2.54 -3.14 4.77
CA LEU A 269 -1.87 -1.84 4.71
C LEU A 269 -2.04 -1.28 3.29
N LEU A 270 -2.33 0.02 3.19
CA LEU A 270 -2.58 0.70 1.93
C LEU A 270 -1.75 1.98 1.81
N GLY A 271 -1.04 2.16 0.70
CA GLY A 271 -0.30 3.37 0.37
C GLY A 271 -1.18 4.39 -0.36
N GLY A 272 -1.15 5.65 0.10
CA GLY A 272 -1.83 6.77 -0.54
C GLY A 272 -0.84 7.80 -1.08
N PHE A 273 -0.80 7.94 -2.40
CA PHE A 273 0.14 8.82 -3.09
C PHE A 273 -0.11 10.30 -2.79
N VAL A 274 -1.36 10.76 -2.93
CA VAL A 274 -1.73 12.17 -2.73
C VAL A 274 -1.69 12.54 -1.25
N THR A 275 -2.20 11.66 -0.39
CA THR A 275 -2.20 11.89 1.06
C THR A 275 -0.85 11.65 1.72
N LYS A 276 0.14 11.11 1.00
CA LYS A 276 1.49 10.86 1.52
C LYS A 276 1.47 9.99 2.76
N SER A 277 0.60 8.99 2.74
CA SER A 277 0.21 8.23 3.94
C SER A 277 0.26 6.74 3.70
N VAL A 278 0.49 5.99 4.79
CA VAL A 278 0.22 4.56 4.86
C VAL A 278 -0.97 4.38 5.80
N TYR A 279 -2.01 3.71 5.32
CA TYR A 279 -3.23 3.41 6.06
C TYR A 279 -3.23 1.97 6.52
N TYR A 280 -3.80 1.71 7.70
CA TYR A 280 -4.09 0.39 8.23
C TYR A 280 -5.59 0.14 8.24
N ILE A 281 -6.00 -1.01 7.75
CA ILE A 281 -7.39 -1.47 7.68
C ILE A 281 -7.46 -2.78 8.47
N PRO A 282 -7.85 -2.77 9.75
CA PRO A 282 -7.74 -3.93 10.63
C PRO A 282 -8.66 -5.10 10.26
N ASP A 283 -9.87 -4.77 9.82
CA ASP A 283 -10.91 -5.73 9.43
C ASP A 283 -11.60 -5.24 8.16
N ILE A 284 -11.32 -5.91 7.05
CA ILE A 284 -11.89 -5.59 5.74
C ILE A 284 -13.38 -5.94 5.63
N ASP A 285 -13.89 -6.79 6.53
CA ASP A 285 -15.26 -7.28 6.52
C ASP A 285 -16.16 -6.59 7.53
N ALA A 286 -15.62 -5.66 8.34
CA ALA A 286 -16.36 -4.94 9.36
C ALA A 286 -17.61 -4.26 8.78
N LYS A 287 -18.71 -4.31 9.55
CA LYS A 287 -20.00 -3.66 9.23
C LYS A 287 -20.52 -2.92 10.47
N PRO A 288 -20.62 -1.58 10.46
CA PRO A 288 -20.15 -0.68 9.41
C PRO A 288 -18.64 -0.75 9.19
N PHE A 289 -18.19 -0.46 7.97
CA PHE A 289 -16.76 -0.43 7.65
C PHE A 289 -16.13 0.83 8.26
N PRO A 290 -15.08 0.73 9.09
CA PRO A 290 -14.46 1.89 9.73
C PRO A 290 -13.53 2.64 8.76
N ASP A 291 -13.26 3.92 9.06
CA ASP A 291 -12.28 4.69 8.30
C ASP A 291 -10.89 4.04 8.41
N PRO A 292 -10.13 3.90 7.29
CA PRO A 292 -8.75 3.46 7.33
C PRO A 292 -7.87 4.36 8.20
N ILE A 293 -7.03 3.76 9.03
CA ILE A 293 -6.24 4.47 10.04
C ILE A 293 -4.90 4.88 9.45
N ALA A 294 -4.64 6.17 9.27
CA ALA A 294 -3.35 6.66 8.74
C ALA A 294 -2.23 6.45 9.77
N VAL A 295 -1.40 5.41 9.64
CA VAL A 295 -0.27 5.10 10.54
C VAL A 295 1.00 5.86 10.21
N VAL A 296 1.10 6.39 8.99
CA VAL A 296 2.16 7.30 8.53
C VAL A 296 1.49 8.46 7.80
N SER A 297 1.97 9.68 7.99
CA SER A 297 1.60 10.81 7.12
C SER A 297 2.78 11.78 6.94
N GLY A 298 2.93 12.33 5.73
CA GLY A 298 3.89 13.41 5.45
C GLY A 298 5.32 12.97 5.13
N GLU A 299 5.57 11.69 4.87
CA GLU A 299 6.91 11.12 4.59
C GLU A 299 7.35 11.20 3.11
N GLY A 300 6.58 11.92 2.28
CA GLY A 300 6.76 11.98 0.83
C GLY A 300 5.63 11.26 0.09
N LEU A 301 5.69 11.25 -1.24
CA LEU A 301 4.70 10.56 -2.07
C LEU A 301 4.87 9.05 -1.85
N VAL A 302 3.97 8.44 -1.06
CA VAL A 302 3.98 7.00 -0.80
C VAL A 302 3.49 6.29 -2.05
N ILE A 303 4.31 5.42 -2.60
CA ILE A 303 4.02 4.70 -3.85
C ILE A 303 3.46 3.33 -3.52
N ASP A 304 4.15 2.57 -2.67
CA ASP A 304 3.81 1.17 -2.43
C ASP A 304 4.28 0.71 -1.03
N VAL A 305 3.68 -0.37 -0.52
CA VAL A 305 3.90 -0.93 0.81
C VAL A 305 4.11 -2.45 0.74
N ALA A 306 5.12 -2.96 1.43
CA ALA A 306 5.43 -4.38 1.49
C ALA A 306 5.79 -4.81 2.92
N GLN A 307 5.66 -6.11 3.18
CA GLN A 307 5.96 -6.69 4.49
C GLN A 307 6.95 -7.86 4.35
N THR A 308 7.91 -7.96 5.27
CA THR A 308 8.78 -9.15 5.37
C THR A 308 8.02 -10.32 5.99
N ALA A 309 8.52 -11.55 5.84
CA ALA A 309 8.00 -12.72 6.53
C ALA A 309 7.98 -12.58 8.08
N ALA A 310 8.87 -11.75 8.64
CA ALA A 310 8.94 -11.44 10.07
C ALA A 310 7.93 -10.36 10.51
N GLY A 311 7.19 -9.75 9.59
CA GLY A 311 6.18 -8.73 9.89
C GLY A 311 6.71 -7.29 9.88
N ASP A 312 7.97 -7.07 9.52
CA ASP A 312 8.51 -5.72 9.32
C ASP A 312 7.85 -5.06 8.12
N VAL A 313 7.40 -3.83 8.29
CA VAL A 313 6.72 -3.07 7.24
C VAL A 313 7.70 -2.10 6.59
N PHE A 314 7.76 -2.15 5.27
CA PHE A 314 8.49 -1.21 4.43
C PHE A 314 7.51 -0.53 3.49
N PHE A 315 7.81 0.70 3.13
CA PHE A 315 7.13 1.39 2.05
C PHE A 315 8.14 2.15 1.23
N VAL A 316 7.84 2.33 -0.04
CA VAL A 316 8.67 3.11 -0.94
C VAL A 316 7.96 4.42 -1.25
N THR A 317 8.70 5.52 -1.13
CA THR A 317 8.28 6.80 -1.68
C THR A 317 8.84 6.98 -3.08
N SER A 318 8.50 8.07 -3.76
CA SER A 318 9.04 8.33 -5.10
C SER A 318 10.57 8.20 -5.21
N ASN A 319 11.35 8.44 -4.15
CA ASN A 319 12.80 8.42 -4.19
C ASN A 319 13.51 7.74 -3.00
N ALA A 320 12.78 7.07 -2.10
CA ALA A 320 13.38 6.45 -0.92
C ALA A 320 12.64 5.20 -0.45
N ILE A 321 13.41 4.25 0.07
CA ILE A 321 12.87 3.09 0.79
C ILE A 321 12.84 3.44 2.28
N LYS A 322 11.68 3.24 2.88
CA LYS A 322 11.39 3.56 4.29
C LYS A 322 10.98 2.29 5.02
N ARG A 323 11.34 2.22 6.30
CA ARG A 323 10.87 1.19 7.24
C ARG A 323 10.00 1.84 8.29
N LEU A 324 8.83 1.26 8.53
CA LEU A 324 7.97 1.64 9.63
C LEU A 324 8.45 0.95 10.91
N ILE A 325 8.77 1.74 11.91
CA ILE A 325 9.20 1.29 13.23
C ILE A 325 7.97 1.32 14.14
N PRO A 326 7.52 0.17 14.66
CA PRO A 326 6.37 0.12 15.55
C PRO A 326 6.67 0.76 16.91
N PRO A 327 5.64 1.26 17.62
CA PRO A 327 5.77 1.73 18.99
C PRO A 327 6.39 0.69 19.90
N GLN A 328 7.19 1.14 20.85
CA GLN A 328 7.74 0.26 21.87
C GLN A 328 6.65 -0.04 22.91
N PRO A 329 6.38 -1.31 23.26
CA PRO A 329 5.43 -1.62 24.32
C PRO A 329 5.87 -0.99 25.65
N GLY A 330 4.97 -0.23 26.26
CA GLY A 330 5.21 0.56 27.45
C GLY A 330 5.63 2.01 27.22
N ASP A 331 5.91 2.42 25.98
CA ASP A 331 6.15 3.82 25.57
C ASP A 331 4.80 4.47 25.24
N CYS A 332 4.05 4.81 26.28
CA CYS A 332 2.68 5.29 26.22
C CYS A 332 2.59 6.74 25.78
N ASN A 333 3.59 7.55 26.10
CA ASN A 333 3.64 8.96 25.66
C ASN A 333 4.29 9.12 24.27
N GLY A 334 4.91 8.06 23.74
CA GLY A 334 5.50 8.01 22.40
C GLY A 334 6.84 8.76 22.29
N ASP A 335 7.52 9.06 23.40
CA ASP A 335 8.78 9.81 23.41
C ASP A 335 10.01 8.94 23.13
N GLY A 336 9.83 7.62 23.07
CA GLY A 336 10.89 6.64 22.81
C GLY A 336 11.58 6.11 24.06
N LEU A 337 11.16 6.52 25.26
CA LEU A 337 11.63 6.00 26.54
C LEU A 337 10.51 5.21 27.23
N ILE A 338 10.90 4.41 28.22
CA ILE A 338 9.92 3.77 29.12
C ILE A 338 10.29 4.20 30.53
N ASP A 339 9.55 5.17 31.06
CA ASP A 339 9.76 5.78 32.36
C ASP A 339 8.46 6.16 33.08
N SER A 340 8.56 6.88 34.20
CA SER A 340 7.39 7.24 35.01
C SER A 340 6.34 8.09 34.27
N ALA A 341 6.72 8.80 33.21
CA ALA A 341 5.79 9.56 32.38
C ALA A 341 4.82 8.63 31.65
N ASP A 342 5.25 7.42 31.26
CA ASP A 342 4.39 6.43 30.62
C ASP A 342 3.31 5.89 31.55
N LEU A 343 3.62 5.76 32.84
CA LEU A 343 2.64 5.36 33.84
C LEU A 343 1.53 6.42 33.96
N ALA A 344 1.91 7.70 33.94
CA ALA A 344 0.97 8.81 33.97
C ALA A 344 0.14 8.86 32.68
N ALA A 345 0.78 8.68 31.53
CA ALA A 345 0.13 8.62 30.22
C ALA A 345 -0.89 7.48 30.15
N LEU A 346 -0.51 6.25 30.50
CA LEU A 346 -1.42 5.10 30.52
C LEU A 346 -2.58 5.31 31.49
N THR A 347 -2.32 5.90 32.65
CA THR A 347 -3.40 6.17 33.62
C THR A 347 -4.39 7.20 33.09
N GLN A 348 -3.94 8.21 32.35
CA GLN A 348 -4.81 9.18 31.69
C GLN A 348 -5.63 8.52 30.57
N GLU A 349 -4.99 7.70 29.73
CA GLU A 349 -5.68 6.95 28.68
C GLU A 349 -6.79 6.05 29.24
N LEU A 350 -6.51 5.32 30.33
CA LEU A 350 -7.52 4.49 30.98
C LEU A 350 -8.65 5.30 31.61
N ALA A 351 -8.38 6.54 32.04
CA ALA A 351 -9.40 7.43 32.59
C ALA A 351 -10.36 7.99 31.51
N ASP A 352 -9.97 7.93 30.24
CA ASP A 352 -10.79 8.38 29.10
C ASP A 352 -11.88 7.37 28.69
N GLY A 353 -12.07 6.29 29.46
CA GLY A 353 -13.22 5.39 29.33
C GLY A 353 -12.91 4.01 28.75
N GLY A 354 -11.70 3.48 28.99
CA GLY A 354 -11.35 2.10 28.61
C GLY A 354 -12.20 1.01 29.29
N PRO A 355 -12.22 -0.22 28.76
CA PRO A 355 -11.34 -0.75 27.70
C PRO A 355 -11.72 -0.28 26.30
N HIS A 356 -10.74 -0.07 25.44
CA HIS A 356 -10.96 0.29 24.03
C HIS A 356 -9.88 -0.33 23.11
N PRO A 357 -10.15 -0.49 21.80
CA PRO A 357 -9.15 -0.99 20.85
C PRO A 357 -7.92 -0.08 20.77
N THR A 358 -6.73 -0.66 20.60
CA THR A 358 -5.48 0.12 20.44
C THR A 358 -5.56 1.15 19.31
N SER A 359 -6.35 0.87 18.27
CA SER A 359 -6.58 1.80 17.16
C SER A 359 -7.25 3.12 17.53
N THR A 360 -7.95 3.19 18.67
CA THR A 360 -8.68 4.38 19.13
C THR A 360 -7.94 5.16 20.22
N ALA A 361 -6.68 4.81 20.51
CA ALA A 361 -5.84 5.46 21.53
C ALA A 361 -5.62 6.98 21.31
N GLN A 362 -6.12 7.53 20.19
CA GLN A 362 -6.00 8.94 19.81
C GLN A 362 -7.33 9.70 19.92
N ASP A 363 -8.43 9.02 20.23
CA ASP A 363 -9.77 9.60 20.20
C ASP A 363 -10.14 10.28 21.53
N GLY A 364 -9.32 10.09 22.57
CA GLY A 364 -9.50 10.60 23.93
C GLY A 364 -9.07 12.07 24.15
N ALA A 365 -9.23 12.50 25.41
CA ALA A 365 -8.71 13.78 25.88
C ALA A 365 -7.19 13.73 26.03
N PHE A 366 -6.67 12.58 26.47
CA PHE A 366 -5.30 12.16 26.28
C PHE A 366 -5.18 11.44 24.92
N ARG A 367 -4.02 11.60 24.27
CA ARG A 367 -3.75 11.02 22.95
C ARG A 367 -2.56 10.08 23.08
N ALA A 368 -2.79 8.91 23.67
CA ALA A 368 -1.77 7.91 23.92
C ALA A 368 -1.17 7.28 22.66
N SER A 369 0.11 6.95 22.73
CA SER A 369 0.75 6.10 21.74
C SER A 369 0.17 4.68 21.77
N TRP A 370 0.22 3.99 20.64
CA TRP A 370 -0.15 2.56 20.57
C TRP A 370 0.75 1.67 21.44
N GLY A 371 1.90 2.19 21.92
CA GLY A 371 2.72 1.56 22.94
C GLY A 371 2.02 1.38 24.30
N CYS A 372 0.84 1.99 24.50
CA CYS A 372 0.00 1.71 25.67
C CYS A 372 -0.67 0.34 25.67
N ASP A 373 -0.72 -0.35 24.54
CA ASP A 373 -1.04 -1.78 24.48
C ASP A 373 0.23 -2.57 24.82
N VAL A 374 0.53 -2.63 26.13
CA VAL A 374 1.80 -3.13 26.67
C VAL A 374 1.87 -4.65 26.54
N ASP A 375 0.74 -5.35 26.67
CA ASP A 375 0.67 -6.79 26.47
C ASP A 375 0.41 -7.20 25.01
N GLN A 376 0.20 -6.22 24.12
CA GLN A 376 0.04 -6.36 22.67
C GLN A 376 -1.15 -7.25 22.28
N ASN A 377 -2.23 -7.16 23.04
CA ASN A 377 -3.46 -7.93 22.81
C ASN A 377 -4.48 -7.21 21.90
N GLY A 378 -4.21 -5.96 21.51
CA GLY A 378 -5.07 -5.13 20.66
C GLY A 378 -6.10 -4.28 21.42
N VAL A 379 -6.07 -4.29 22.76
CA VAL A 379 -6.98 -3.57 23.64
C VAL A 379 -6.18 -2.90 24.75
N ILE A 380 -6.39 -1.60 24.94
CA ILE A 380 -5.82 -0.86 26.07
C ILE A 380 -6.77 -0.98 27.26
N ASP A 381 -6.32 -1.65 28.32
CA ASP A 381 -7.06 -1.80 29.57
C ASP A 381 -6.17 -1.91 30.83
N SER A 382 -6.78 -2.23 31.97
CA SER A 382 -6.06 -2.33 33.25
C SER A 382 -4.94 -3.39 33.29
N ARG A 383 -4.94 -4.36 32.36
CA ARG A 383 -3.89 -5.39 32.22
C ARG A 383 -2.60 -4.77 31.70
N ASP A 384 -2.69 -3.76 30.84
CA ASP A 384 -1.53 -3.01 30.36
C ASP A 384 -0.85 -2.24 31.49
N LEU A 385 -1.64 -1.67 32.39
CA LEU A 385 -1.11 -1.00 33.57
C LEU A 385 -0.35 -1.96 34.47
N ALA A 386 -0.88 -3.18 34.67
CA ALA A 386 -0.19 -4.23 35.41
C ALA A 386 1.11 -4.67 34.70
N ALA A 387 1.08 -4.83 33.38
CA ALA A 387 2.24 -5.18 32.57
C ALA A 387 3.34 -4.11 32.65
N LEU A 388 2.98 -2.83 32.52
CA LEU A 388 3.90 -1.71 32.62
C LEU A 388 4.58 -1.63 33.99
N LEU A 389 3.81 -1.82 35.08
CA LEU A 389 4.36 -1.85 36.43
C LEU A 389 5.35 -3.00 36.65
N LEU A 390 5.12 -4.16 36.03
CA LEU A 390 6.06 -5.29 36.07
C LEU A 390 7.38 -4.96 35.36
N MET A 391 7.32 -4.22 34.25
CA MET A 391 8.52 -3.76 33.54
C MET A 391 9.41 -2.89 34.45
N PHE A 392 8.83 -1.94 35.20
CA PHE A 392 9.59 -1.11 36.14
C PHE A 392 10.21 -1.91 37.29
N ARG A 393 9.49 -2.90 37.84
CA ARG A 393 10.01 -3.77 38.90
C ARG A 393 11.21 -4.60 38.41
N SER A 394 11.14 -5.14 37.20
CA SER A 394 12.23 -5.95 36.63
C SER A 394 13.51 -5.13 36.38
N ARG A 395 13.37 -3.84 36.02
CA ARG A 395 14.50 -2.90 35.86
C ARG A 395 15.12 -2.49 37.19
N ALA A 396 14.33 -2.36 38.25
CA ALA A 396 14.84 -2.03 39.59
C ALA A 396 15.70 -3.16 40.20
N VAL A 397 15.44 -4.42 39.85
CA VAL A 397 16.19 -5.59 40.34
C VAL A 397 17.52 -5.80 39.58
N ARG A 398 17.70 -5.20 38.39
CA ARG A 398 18.88 -5.35 37.54
C ARG A 398 19.93 -4.24 37.67
N ARG A 399 19.75 -3.29 38.58
CA ARG A 399 20.78 -2.27 38.89
C ARG A 399 21.67 -2.80 40.03
N PRO A 400 22.99 -3.03 39.80
CA PRO A 400 23.93 -3.40 40.86
C PRO A 400 24.13 -2.28 41.88
#